data_AF-J4D670-F1
#
_entry.id   AF-J4D670-F1
#
_cell.length_a   1.000
_cell.length_b   1.000
_cell.length_c   1.000
_cell.angle_alpha   90.00
_cell.angle_beta   90.00
_cell.angle_gamma   90.00
#
_symmetry.space_group_name_H-M   'P 1'
#
loop_
_entity.id
_entity.type
_entity.pdbx_description
1 polymer ?
#
loop_
_entity_poly.entity_id
_entity_poly.type
_entity_poly.pdbx_seq_one_letter_code
_entity_poly.pdbx_strand_id
1 'polypeptide(L)'
;MRGTIPISRSFDPDHESPFLSYKFKRRCPIRYFYIPIECPFMLGCKDGYCPLSHTVLEVIFHPILHKTKKCSLAIKGQCKFEKKCAFYHSEKDRLASYLSWLVWQKNWEMYDKNVKVVLSKYALSSKIISKIVLMINIRSNLKSLPIDFPKGTDCVRLLEDELNNLISSCESSLEIMNI
;
A
#
# COMPACT_ATOMS: atom_id res chain seq x y z
N MET A 1 3.66 -1.60 -22.43
CA MET A 1 4.36 -1.42 -21.13
C MET A 1 3.39 -1.69 -19.98
N ARG A 2 3.64 -2.74 -19.17
CA ARG A 2 2.82 -3.11 -18.00
C ARG A 2 3.05 -2.05 -16.90
N GLY A 3 2.12 -1.10 -16.75
CA GLY A 3 2.29 0.03 -15.84
C GLY A 3 1.95 -0.35 -14.40
N THR A 4 2.94 -0.77 -13.62
CA THR A 4 2.81 -1.00 -12.17
C THR A 4 2.78 0.33 -11.40
N ILE A 5 2.31 0.29 -10.15
CA ILE A 5 2.38 1.43 -9.23
C ILE A 5 3.86 1.77 -9.00
N PRO A 6 4.28 3.03 -9.19
CA PRO A 6 5.69 3.39 -9.12
C PRO A 6 6.24 3.21 -7.70
N ILE A 7 7.41 2.58 -7.59
CA ILE A 7 8.21 2.47 -6.37
C ILE A 7 9.61 3.04 -6.59
N SER A 8 10.19 3.60 -5.54
CA SER A 8 11.57 4.08 -5.50
C SER A 8 12.51 2.90 -5.21
N ARG A 9 13.01 2.22 -6.24
CA ARG A 9 13.88 1.03 -6.04
C ARG A 9 15.22 1.35 -5.36
N SER A 10 15.73 2.56 -5.56
CA SER A 10 16.98 3.05 -4.97
C SER A 10 16.75 3.84 -3.68
N PHE A 11 15.61 3.62 -3.00
CA PHE A 11 15.39 4.26 -1.71
C PHE A 11 16.31 3.64 -0.67
N ASP A 12 17.05 4.49 0.02
CA ASP A 12 17.97 4.12 1.08
C ASP A 12 17.58 4.92 2.34
N PRO A 13 17.10 4.25 3.41
CA PRO A 13 16.71 4.92 4.63
C PRO A 13 17.90 5.48 5.43
N ASP A 14 19.13 5.00 5.17
CA ASP A 14 20.33 5.43 5.89
C ASP A 14 21.02 6.64 5.24
N HIS A 15 20.53 7.07 4.08
CA HIS A 15 21.00 8.28 3.39
C HIS A 15 20.61 9.56 4.16
N GLU A 16 21.49 10.57 4.21
CA GLU A 16 21.28 11.83 4.97
C GLU A 16 19.98 12.56 4.59
N SER A 17 19.60 12.49 3.32
CA SER A 17 18.36 13.05 2.79
C SER A 17 17.60 12.00 1.97
N PRO A 18 16.94 11.04 2.63
CA PRO A 18 16.50 9.79 2.00
C PRO A 18 15.31 10.00 1.05
N PHE A 19 14.53 11.07 1.25
CA PHE A 19 13.38 11.43 0.41
C PHE A 19 13.67 12.56 -0.57
N LEU A 20 14.80 13.27 -0.44
CA LEU A 20 15.11 14.46 -1.24
C LEU A 20 15.69 14.09 -2.60
N SER A 21 14.86 13.47 -3.45
CA SER A 21 15.23 13.09 -4.81
C SER A 21 14.05 13.23 -5.76
N TYR A 22 14.26 13.82 -6.94
CA TYR A 22 13.25 13.91 -8.00
C TYR A 22 12.80 12.53 -8.52
N LYS A 23 13.65 11.50 -8.33
CA LYS A 23 13.35 10.11 -8.65
C LYS A 23 12.53 9.42 -7.55
N PHE A 24 12.49 9.96 -6.34
CA PHE A 24 11.69 9.40 -5.27
C PHE A 24 10.19 9.54 -5.61
N LYS A 25 9.49 8.42 -5.69
CA LYS A 25 8.05 8.35 -5.93
C LYS A 25 7.30 7.81 -4.72
N ARG A 26 7.71 6.66 -4.20
CA ARG A 26 7.04 5.95 -3.11
C ARG A 26 7.90 4.81 -2.59
N ARG A 27 8.02 4.63 -1.28
CA ARG A 27 8.61 3.44 -0.69
C ARG A 27 7.81 2.18 -1.02
N CYS A 28 8.50 1.05 -1.08
CA CYS A 28 7.80 -0.24 -1.08
C CYS A 28 7.18 -0.47 0.31
N PRO A 29 5.85 -0.63 0.45
CA PRO A 29 5.20 -0.76 1.75
C PRO A 29 5.48 -2.09 2.43
N ILE A 30 6.00 -3.10 1.71
CA ILE A 30 6.41 -4.38 2.29
C ILE A 30 7.81 -4.29 2.89
N ARG A 31 8.72 -3.50 2.28
CA ARG A 31 10.11 -3.37 2.74
C ARG A 31 10.27 -2.28 3.80
N TYR A 32 9.54 -1.18 3.67
CA TYR A 32 9.66 -0.03 4.56
C TYR A 32 8.30 0.29 5.17
N PHE A 33 8.24 0.34 6.49
CA PHE A 33 7.03 0.69 7.20
C PHE A 33 6.70 2.17 6.99
N TYR A 34 5.45 2.45 6.67
CA TYR A 34 4.87 3.78 6.77
C TYR A 34 3.34 3.67 6.83
N ILE A 35 2.67 4.72 7.28
CA ILE A 35 1.21 4.85 7.33
C ILE A 35 0.73 5.94 6.37
N PRO A 36 -0.52 5.89 5.89
CA PRO A 36 -1.06 6.82 4.89
C PRO A 36 -1.47 8.17 5.49
N ILE A 37 -0.56 8.77 6.25
CA ILE A 37 -0.69 10.12 6.83
C ILE A 37 0.56 10.88 6.42
N GLU A 38 0.38 12.08 5.86
CA GLU A 38 1.47 12.89 5.36
C GLU A 38 2.42 13.33 6.49
N CYS A 39 3.71 13.20 6.21
CA CYS A 39 4.78 13.73 7.03
C CYS A 39 4.78 15.26 6.92
N PRO A 40 4.82 16.01 8.03
CA PRO A 40 4.87 17.47 7.97
C PRO A 40 6.12 18.00 7.23
N PHE A 41 7.18 17.20 7.15
CA PHE A 41 8.43 17.57 6.47
C PHE A 41 8.51 17.08 5.02
N MET A 42 7.57 16.23 4.56
CA MET A 42 7.52 15.71 3.19
C MET A 42 8.91 15.28 2.67
N LEU A 43 9.33 15.67 1.47
CA LEU A 43 10.63 15.30 0.91
C LEU A 43 11.84 15.85 1.69
N GLY A 44 11.64 16.82 2.58
CA GLY A 44 12.68 17.37 3.46
C GLY A 44 12.86 16.59 4.77
N CYS A 45 12.10 15.52 5.01
CA CYS A 45 12.32 14.66 6.17
C CYS A 45 13.70 13.98 6.08
N LYS A 46 14.45 14.01 7.17
CA LYS A 46 15.78 13.36 7.26
C LYS A 46 15.74 11.97 7.89
N ASP A 47 14.61 11.59 8.47
CA ASP A 47 14.41 10.27 9.09
C ASP A 47 13.96 9.26 8.03
N GLY A 48 14.88 8.47 7.48
CA GLY A 48 14.55 7.47 6.45
C GLY A 48 13.64 6.35 6.94
N TYR A 49 13.53 6.16 8.25
CA TYR A 49 12.61 5.21 8.89
C TYR A 49 11.30 5.89 9.31
N CYS A 50 11.07 7.14 8.89
CA CYS A 50 9.90 7.90 9.31
C CYS A 50 8.61 7.15 8.98
N PRO A 51 7.72 6.93 9.96
CA PRO A 51 6.51 6.14 9.80
C PRO A 51 5.44 6.85 8.97
N LEU A 52 5.62 8.10 8.58
CA LEU A 52 4.63 8.90 7.84
C LEU A 52 4.92 8.88 6.34
N SER A 53 3.92 9.19 5.51
CA SER A 53 4.05 9.26 4.05
C SER A 53 4.73 10.55 3.58
N HIS A 54 5.63 10.47 2.61
CA HIS A 54 6.41 11.60 2.08
C HIS A 54 6.00 12.04 0.67
N THR A 55 5.07 11.31 0.04
CA THR A 55 4.44 11.72 -1.22
C THR A 55 2.96 11.41 -1.21
N VAL A 56 2.20 12.11 -2.05
CA VAL A 56 0.80 11.79 -2.31
C VAL A 56 0.64 10.35 -2.81
N LEU A 57 1.62 9.84 -3.57
CA LEU A 57 1.64 8.45 -4.05
C LEU A 57 1.73 7.44 -2.90
N GLU A 58 2.54 7.73 -1.86
CA GLU A 58 2.60 6.88 -0.67
C GLU A 58 1.24 6.78 0.01
N VAL A 59 0.50 7.88 0.13
CA VAL A 59 -0.84 7.92 0.75
C VAL A 59 -1.86 7.15 -0.09
N ILE A 60 -2.07 7.54 -1.36
CA ILE A 60 -3.19 7.00 -2.17
C ILE A 60 -2.99 5.55 -2.60
N PHE A 61 -1.73 5.10 -2.70
CA PHE A 61 -1.38 3.72 -3.02
C PHE A 61 -0.99 2.92 -1.76
N HIS A 62 -1.21 3.44 -0.55
CA HIS A 62 -1.00 2.65 0.66
C HIS A 62 -1.95 1.45 0.71
N PRO A 63 -1.51 0.24 1.13
CA PRO A 63 -2.38 -0.94 1.18
C PRO A 63 -3.69 -0.77 1.97
N ILE A 64 -3.71 0.10 2.98
CA ILE A 64 -4.93 0.49 3.73
C ILE A 64 -5.97 1.18 2.85
N LEU A 65 -5.55 2.06 1.91
CA LEU A 65 -6.45 2.96 1.18
C LEU A 65 -6.67 2.57 -0.29
N HIS A 66 -5.68 1.94 -0.91
CA HIS A 66 -5.67 1.65 -2.34
C HIS A 66 -6.88 0.79 -2.74
N LYS A 67 -7.59 1.14 -3.81
CA LYS A 67 -8.72 0.39 -4.38
C LYS A 67 -9.80 0.01 -3.34
N THR A 68 -10.01 0.84 -2.31
CA THR A 68 -11.07 0.66 -1.31
C THR A 68 -12.42 1.22 -1.77
N LYS A 69 -12.42 2.13 -2.74
CA LYS A 69 -13.62 2.80 -3.27
C LYS A 69 -13.71 2.63 -4.79
N LYS A 70 -14.93 2.52 -5.32
CA LYS A 70 -15.20 2.36 -6.75
C LYS A 70 -14.89 3.65 -7.50
N CYS A 71 -14.29 3.56 -8.68
CA CYS A 71 -13.99 4.72 -9.50
C CYS A 71 -15.26 5.27 -10.16
N SER A 72 -15.69 6.48 -9.79
CA SER A 72 -16.86 7.14 -10.38
C SER A 72 -16.70 7.41 -11.88
N LEU A 73 -15.48 7.69 -12.35
CA LEU A 73 -15.18 7.88 -13.76
C LEU A 73 -15.18 6.55 -14.53
N ALA A 74 -14.78 5.44 -13.91
CA ALA A 74 -14.82 4.13 -14.55
C ALA A 74 -16.27 3.67 -14.77
N ILE A 75 -17.18 3.97 -13.82
CA ILE A 75 -18.62 3.71 -13.98
C ILE A 75 -19.16 4.38 -15.26
N LYS A 76 -18.61 5.55 -15.62
CA LYS A 76 -18.98 6.31 -16.82
C LYS A 76 -18.15 5.95 -18.06
N GLY A 77 -17.22 5.00 -17.97
CA GLY A 77 -16.29 4.68 -19.06
C GLY A 77 -15.26 5.77 -19.38
N GLN A 78 -15.00 6.70 -18.45
CA GLN A 78 -14.21 7.93 -18.67
C GLN A 78 -12.86 7.94 -17.95
N CYS A 79 -12.53 6.89 -17.17
CA CYS A 79 -11.26 6.87 -16.44
C CYS A 79 -10.08 6.59 -17.36
N LYS A 80 -9.23 7.60 -17.59
CA LYS A 80 -8.01 7.50 -18.41
C LYS A 80 -6.83 6.82 -17.69
N PHE A 81 -6.99 6.51 -16.41
CA PHE A 81 -5.90 6.05 -15.55
C PHE A 81 -6.06 4.61 -15.10
N GLU A 82 -6.83 3.77 -15.80
CA GLU A 82 -7.22 2.43 -15.37
C GLU A 82 -6.15 1.65 -14.58
N LYS A 83 -4.97 1.45 -15.17
CA LYS A 83 -3.86 0.70 -14.55
C LYS A 83 -3.19 1.38 -13.36
N LYS A 84 -3.34 2.71 -13.22
CA LYS A 84 -2.76 3.54 -12.15
C LYS A 84 -3.84 4.24 -11.31
N CYS A 85 -5.10 3.82 -11.42
CA CYS A 85 -6.19 4.47 -10.70
C CYS A 85 -6.16 4.00 -9.25
N ALA A 86 -6.16 4.93 -8.29
CA ALA A 86 -6.22 4.57 -6.87
C ALA A 86 -7.59 3.98 -6.45
N PHE A 87 -8.59 4.05 -7.34
CA PHE A 87 -9.94 3.52 -7.15
C PHE A 87 -10.16 2.26 -7.98
N TYR A 88 -11.02 1.34 -7.52
CA TYR A 88 -11.27 0.08 -8.23
C TYR A 88 -12.24 0.24 -9.38
N HIS A 89 -11.92 -0.38 -10.51
CA HIS A 89 -12.77 -0.44 -11.70
C HIS A 89 -13.58 -1.73 -11.76
N SER A 90 -13.01 -2.81 -11.23
CA SER A 90 -13.60 -4.15 -11.20
C SER A 90 -13.40 -4.79 -9.82
N GLU A 91 -14.09 -5.91 -9.59
CA GLU A 91 -13.87 -6.72 -8.39
C GLU A 91 -12.47 -7.34 -8.34
N LYS A 92 -11.86 -7.60 -9.51
CA LYS A 92 -10.46 -8.04 -9.60
C LYS A 92 -9.50 -7.01 -9.00
N ASP A 93 -9.67 -5.72 -9.30
CA ASP A 93 -8.87 -4.64 -8.71
C ASP A 93 -9.02 -4.60 -7.18
N ARG A 94 -10.25 -4.77 -6.70
CA ARG A 94 -10.59 -4.72 -5.27
C ARG A 94 -9.94 -5.90 -4.54
N LEU A 95 -10.04 -7.10 -5.11
CA LEU A 95 -9.42 -8.33 -4.58
C LEU A 95 -7.89 -8.22 -4.54
N ALA A 96 -7.27 -7.81 -5.64
CA ALA A 96 -5.82 -7.65 -5.73
C ALA A 96 -5.27 -6.70 -4.65
N SER A 97 -5.95 -5.57 -4.46
CA SER A 97 -5.62 -4.65 -3.39
C SER A 97 -5.86 -5.25 -2.01
N TYR A 98 -6.93 -6.01 -1.81
CA TYR A 98 -7.21 -6.67 -0.54
C TYR A 98 -6.11 -7.67 -0.17
N LEU A 99 -5.59 -8.43 -1.13
CA LEU A 99 -4.41 -9.28 -0.89
C LEU A 99 -3.17 -8.47 -0.52
N SER A 100 -2.92 -7.36 -1.23
CA SER A 100 -1.82 -6.44 -0.89
C SER A 100 -1.94 -5.94 0.56
N TRP A 101 -3.16 -5.66 1.00
CA TRP A 101 -3.46 -5.29 2.39
C TRP A 101 -3.17 -6.42 3.36
N LEU A 102 -3.62 -7.65 3.09
CA LEU A 102 -3.37 -8.80 3.97
C LEU A 102 -1.88 -9.09 4.11
N VAL A 103 -1.11 -9.00 3.02
CA VAL A 103 0.35 -9.17 3.06
C VAL A 103 0.99 -8.08 3.93
N TRP A 104 0.63 -6.81 3.72
CA TRP A 104 1.13 -5.70 4.53
C TRP A 104 0.75 -5.83 6.01
N GLN A 105 -0.51 -6.16 6.29
CA GLN A 105 -1.02 -6.34 7.64
C GLN A 105 -0.26 -7.43 8.38
N LYS A 106 -0.04 -8.57 7.73
CA LYS A 106 0.74 -9.68 8.28
C LYS A 106 2.19 -9.29 8.50
N ASN A 107 2.83 -8.67 7.50
CA ASN A 107 4.25 -8.29 7.52
C ASN A 107 4.59 -7.34 8.67
N TRP A 108 3.69 -6.40 9.00
CA TRP A 108 3.90 -5.40 10.06
C TRP A 108 3.10 -5.67 11.33
N GLU A 109 2.45 -6.82 11.43
CA GLU A 109 1.58 -7.21 12.55
C GLU A 109 0.49 -6.18 12.88
N MET A 110 -0.07 -5.50 11.88
CA MET A 110 -1.00 -4.37 12.02
C MET A 110 -2.46 -4.82 12.15
N TYR A 111 -2.77 -5.61 13.17
CA TYR A 111 -4.13 -6.11 13.43
C TYR A 111 -4.93 -5.15 14.31
N ASP A 112 -6.26 -5.17 14.18
CA ASP A 112 -7.17 -4.28 14.93
C ASP A 112 -6.93 -4.33 16.45
N LYS A 113 -6.57 -5.51 16.98
CA LYS A 113 -6.30 -5.74 18.41
C LYS A 113 -4.98 -5.17 18.92
N ASN A 114 -3.98 -4.99 18.07
CA ASN A 114 -2.62 -4.60 18.48
C ASN A 114 -2.11 -3.34 17.76
N VAL A 115 -2.88 -2.74 16.83
CA VAL A 115 -2.50 -1.53 16.08
C VAL A 115 -1.98 -0.42 16.99
N LYS A 116 -2.62 -0.17 18.13
CA LYS A 116 -2.20 0.89 19.07
C LYS A 116 -0.82 0.60 19.67
N VAL A 117 -0.55 -0.67 19.99
CA VAL A 117 0.72 -1.14 20.57
C VAL A 117 1.84 -1.09 19.52
N VAL A 118 1.55 -1.41 18.26
CA VAL A 118 2.52 -1.29 17.18
C VAL A 118 2.83 0.20 16.92
N LEU A 119 1.81 1.05 16.83
CA LEU A 119 1.98 2.48 16.56
C LEU A 119 2.60 3.27 17.71
N SER A 120 2.45 2.83 18.96
CA SER A 120 3.08 3.50 20.11
C SER A 120 4.61 3.45 20.05
N LYS A 121 5.19 2.53 19.27
CA LYS A 121 6.64 2.46 19.03
C LYS A 121 7.17 3.66 18.22
N TYR A 122 6.28 4.41 17.56
CA TYR A 122 6.64 5.39 16.52
C TYR A 122 6.51 6.87 16.94
N ALA A 123 6.49 7.19 18.25
CA ALA A 123 6.35 8.56 18.76
C ALA A 123 5.21 9.38 18.11
N LEU A 124 4.13 8.71 17.68
CA LEU A 124 2.99 9.32 16.99
C LEU A 124 2.00 9.93 17.98
N SER A 125 1.35 11.03 17.57
CA SER A 125 0.27 11.62 18.37
C SER A 125 -0.96 10.70 18.44
N SER A 126 -1.71 10.78 19.56
CA SER A 126 -2.95 10.04 19.76
C SER A 126 -3.98 10.27 18.64
N LYS A 127 -4.03 11.49 18.08
CA LYS A 127 -4.89 11.86 16.95
C LYS A 127 -4.54 11.07 15.69
N ILE A 128 -3.25 10.88 15.40
CA ILE A 128 -2.77 10.08 14.26
C ILE A 128 -3.12 8.61 14.49
N ILE A 129 -2.83 8.09 15.69
CA ILE A 129 -3.12 6.69 16.06
C ILE A 129 -4.61 6.38 15.87
N SER A 130 -5.51 7.22 16.39
CA SER A 130 -6.96 7.03 16.26
C SER A 130 -7.43 7.05 14.80
N LYS A 131 -6.85 7.91 13.95
CA LYS A 131 -7.16 7.91 12.51
C LYS A 131 -6.76 6.60 11.85
N ILE A 132 -5.58 6.06 12.17
CA ILE A 132 -5.13 4.79 11.60
C ILE A 132 -6.00 3.62 12.09
N VAL A 133 -6.34 3.58 13.37
CA VAL A 133 -7.27 2.55 13.90
C VAL A 133 -8.58 2.57 13.12
N LEU A 134 -9.16 3.75 12.88
CA LEU A 134 -10.39 3.88 12.09
C LEU A 134 -10.22 3.36 10.65
N MET A 135 -9.12 3.72 9.98
CA MET A 135 -8.86 3.26 8.61
C MET A 135 -8.68 1.74 8.53
N ILE A 136 -7.97 1.14 9.50
CA ILE A 136 -7.80 -0.31 9.58
C ILE A 136 -9.14 -1.00 9.81
N ASN A 137 -9.96 -0.52 10.76
CA ASN A 137 -11.29 -1.10 11.01
C ASN A 137 -12.18 -1.04 9.76
N ILE A 138 -12.19 0.09 9.03
CA ILE A 138 -12.91 0.22 7.76
C ILE A 138 -12.42 -0.83 6.76
N ARG A 139 -11.10 -0.99 6.64
CA ARG A 139 -10.48 -1.94 5.70
C ARG A 139 -10.77 -3.40 6.07
N SER A 140 -10.69 -3.75 7.34
CA SER A 140 -11.03 -5.09 7.86
C SER A 140 -12.49 -5.44 7.61
N ASN A 141 -13.41 -4.48 7.72
CA ASN A 141 -14.83 -4.68 7.44
C ASN A 141 -15.16 -4.84 5.95
N LEU A 142 -14.29 -4.46 5.02
CA LEU A 142 -14.51 -4.74 3.58
C LEU A 142 -14.49 -6.25 3.26
N LYS A 143 -13.98 -7.09 4.18
CA LYS A 143 -13.98 -8.56 4.10
C LYS A 143 -15.39 -9.17 4.07
N SER A 144 -16.39 -8.52 4.69
CA SER A 144 -17.74 -9.06 4.81
C SER A 144 -18.61 -8.83 3.56
N LEU A 145 -18.13 -8.05 2.59
CA LEU A 145 -18.81 -7.89 1.31
C LEU A 145 -18.58 -9.15 0.47
N PRO A 146 -19.64 -9.80 -0.04
CA PRO A 146 -19.50 -10.98 -0.89
C PRO A 146 -18.58 -10.63 -2.05
N ILE A 147 -17.45 -11.32 -2.15
CA ILE A 147 -16.71 -11.38 -3.40
C ILE A 147 -17.48 -12.40 -4.22
N ASP A 148 -18.45 -11.94 -5.00
CA ASP A 148 -19.16 -12.80 -5.95
C ASP A 148 -18.15 -13.19 -7.04
N PHE A 149 -17.48 -14.31 -6.82
CA PHE A 149 -16.63 -14.92 -7.82
C PHE A 149 -17.53 -15.55 -8.88
N PRO A 150 -17.37 -15.19 -10.17
CA PRO A 150 -18.11 -15.84 -11.24
C PRO A 150 -17.88 -17.36 -11.17
N LYS A 151 -18.96 -18.16 -11.15
CA LYS A 151 -18.88 -19.62 -11.16
C LYS A 151 -17.95 -20.09 -12.29
N GLY A 152 -16.98 -20.96 -11.96
CA GLY A 152 -16.00 -21.49 -12.90
C GLY A 152 -14.68 -20.71 -12.98
N THR A 153 -14.50 -19.64 -12.20
CA THR A 153 -13.22 -18.95 -12.09
C THR A 153 -12.28 -19.72 -11.16
N ASP A 154 -11.09 -20.11 -11.63
CA ASP A 154 -10.02 -20.65 -10.79
C ASP A 154 -9.46 -19.54 -9.91
N CYS A 155 -10.14 -19.32 -8.78
CA CYS A 155 -9.81 -18.26 -7.84
C CYS A 155 -8.42 -18.47 -7.24
N VAL A 156 -7.98 -19.71 -7.09
CA VAL A 156 -6.65 -20.04 -6.55
C VAL A 156 -5.56 -19.50 -7.47
N ARG A 157 -5.64 -19.79 -8.77
CA ARG A 157 -4.67 -19.27 -9.75
C ARG A 157 -4.63 -17.74 -9.82
N LEU A 158 -5.79 -17.08 -9.74
CA LEU A 158 -5.84 -15.61 -9.72
C LEU A 158 -5.18 -15.01 -8.47
N LEU A 159 -5.37 -15.65 -7.31
CA LEU A 159 -4.75 -15.25 -6.06
C LEU A 159 -3.22 -15.49 -6.11
N GLU A 160 -2.78 -16.62 -6.67
CA GLU A 160 -1.38 -16.96 -6.87
C GLU A 160 -0.68 -15.99 -7.82
N ASP A 161 -1.28 -15.70 -8.98
CA ASP A 161 -0.72 -14.73 -9.94
C ASP A 161 -0.57 -13.33 -9.32
N GLU A 162 -1.56 -12.90 -8.53
CA GLU A 162 -1.50 -11.60 -7.88
C GLU A 162 -0.47 -11.57 -6.74
N LEU A 163 -0.39 -12.64 -5.94
CA LEU A 163 0.65 -12.80 -4.93
C LEU A 163 2.04 -12.78 -5.58
N ASN A 164 2.24 -13.50 -6.68
CA ASN A 164 3.49 -13.51 -7.43
C ASN A 164 3.83 -12.15 -8.04
N ASN A 165 2.84 -11.38 -8.52
CA ASN A 165 3.05 -10.01 -8.99
C ASN A 165 3.47 -9.08 -7.84
N LEU A 166 2.86 -9.22 -6.66
CA LEU A 166 3.24 -8.47 -5.47
C LEU A 166 4.66 -8.82 -5.02
N ILE A 167 4.97 -10.11 -4.97
CA ILE A 167 6.30 -10.63 -4.67
C ILE A 167 7.31 -10.11 -5.68
N SER A 168 7.09 -10.27 -7.00
CA SER A 168 7.97 -9.77 -8.06
C SER A 168 8.17 -8.25 -8.03
N SER A 169 7.12 -7.49 -7.68
CA SER A 169 7.25 -6.04 -7.49
C SER A 169 8.18 -5.66 -6.33
N CYS A 170 8.37 -6.58 -5.38
CA CYS A 170 9.32 -6.47 -4.27
C CYS A 170 10.68 -7.14 -4.59
N GLU A 171 10.68 -8.24 -5.34
CA GLU A 171 11.80 -9.17 -5.58
C GLU A 171 12.73 -8.81 -6.73
N SER A 172 12.47 -7.76 -7.52
CA SER A 172 13.54 -7.12 -8.32
C SER A 172 14.58 -6.37 -7.44
N SER A 173 14.83 -6.87 -6.24
CA SER A 173 15.60 -6.26 -5.15
C SER A 173 16.14 -7.27 -4.11
N LEU A 174 15.95 -8.60 -4.30
CA LEU A 174 16.46 -9.64 -3.39
C LEU A 174 17.66 -10.43 -3.94
N GLU A 175 18.07 -10.20 -5.20
CA GLU A 175 19.31 -10.78 -5.75
C GLU A 175 20.60 -10.09 -5.26
N ILE A 176 20.53 -9.03 -4.45
CA ILE A 176 21.72 -8.30 -3.95
C ILE A 176 22.14 -8.72 -2.52
N MET A 177 21.46 -9.70 -1.91
CA MET A 177 21.89 -10.23 -0.60
C MET A 177 22.55 -11.62 -0.68
N ASN A 178 22.81 -12.16 -1.87
CA ASN A 178 23.46 -13.46 -2.07
C ASN A 178 24.63 -13.43 -3.06
N ILE A 179 25.39 -12.33 -3.12
CA ILE A 179 26.75 -12.28 -3.69
C ILE A 179 27.64 -11.46 -2.77
#